data_AF-A0A2X2SVX8-F1
#
_entry.id   AF-A0A2X2SVX8-F1
#
_cell.length_a   1.000
_cell.length_b   1.000
_cell.length_c   1.000
_cell.angle_alpha   90.00
_cell.angle_beta   90.00
_cell.angle_gamma   90.00
#
_symmetry.space_group_name_H-M   'P 1'
#
loop_
_entity.id
_entity.type
_entity.pdbx_description
1 polymer ?
#
loop_
_entity_poly.entity_id
_entity_poly.type
_entity_poly.pdbx_seq_one_letter_code
_entity_poly.pdbx_strand_id
1 'polypeptide(L)' 'MSKESLRRLPIESRLFHKLSTKHRLAYVEAVNALHPASLDFSVWEYYFRARLIQDYISGMTDLYAWDEYRRLMAVE' A
#
# COMPACT_ATOMS: atom_id res chain seq x y z
N MET A 1 -12.81 0.89 -7.44
CA MET A 1 -12.14 1.95 -8.24
C MET A 1 -12.74 1.98 -9.62
N SER A 2 -13.10 3.15 -10.16
CA SER A 2 -13.66 3.25 -11.52
C SER A 2 -12.57 3.01 -12.57
N LYS A 3 -12.91 2.44 -13.73
CA LYS A 3 -11.96 2.24 -14.86
C LYS A 3 -11.24 3.53 -15.26
N GLU A 4 -11.85 4.68 -15.00
CA GLU A 4 -11.28 6.01 -15.27
C GLU A 4 -10.19 6.41 -14.26
N SER A 5 -10.38 6.12 -12.97
CA SER A 5 -9.36 6.38 -11.93
C SER A 5 -8.06 5.60 -12.17
N LEU A 6 -8.16 4.35 -12.65
CA LEU A 6 -7.00 3.53 -13.03
C LEU A 6 -6.21 4.11 -14.22
N ARG A 7 -6.88 4.85 -15.13
CA ARG A 7 -6.21 5.52 -16.26
C ARG A 7 -5.39 6.74 -15.82
N ARG A 8 -5.77 7.40 -14.72
CA ARG A 8 -5.11 8.61 -14.23
C ARG A 8 -3.87 8.33 -13.39
N LEU A 9 -3.81 7.16 -12.73
CA LEU A 9 -2.73 6.78 -11.81
C LEU A 9 -2.16 5.38 -12.14
N PRO A 10 -1.56 5.20 -13.34
CA PRO A 10 -1.14 3.88 -13.80
C PRO A 10 0.02 3.29 -13.01
N ILE A 11 0.93 4.13 -12.50
CA ILE A 11 2.11 3.68 -11.75
C ILE A 11 1.69 3.29 -10.33
N GLU A 12 0.94 4.16 -9.66
CA GLU A 12 0.42 3.96 -8.32
C GLU A 12 -0.49 2.74 -8.25
N SER A 13 -1.34 2.54 -9.26
CA SER A 13 -2.20 1.36 -9.34
C SER A 13 -1.38 0.06 -9.44
N ARG A 14 -0.28 0.06 -10.23
CA ARG A 14 0.62 -1.10 -10.34
C ARG A 14 1.37 -1.35 -9.04
N LEU A 15 1.88 -0.31 -8.39
CA LEU A 15 2.56 -0.42 -7.10
C LEU A 15 1.62 -0.89 -5.99
N PHE A 16 0.40 -0.37 -5.93
CA PHE A 16 -0.62 -0.81 -4.97
C PHE A 16 -0.98 -2.29 -5.14
N HIS A 17 -0.97 -2.80 -6.37
CA HIS A 17 -1.21 -4.22 -6.63
C HIS A 17 -0.03 -5.13 -6.26
N LYS A 18 1.19 -4.61 -6.08
CA LYS A 18 2.33 -5.39 -5.54
C LYS A 18 2.20 -5.63 -4.04
N LEU A 19 1.50 -4.74 -3.32
CA LEU A 19 1.26 -4.90 -1.89
C LEU A 19 0.42 -6.16 -1.63
N SER A 20 0.84 -6.97 -0.64
CA SER A 20 0.12 -8.20 -0.29
C SER A 20 -1.34 -7.91 0.07
N THR A 21 -2.26 -8.76 -0.42
CA THR A 21 -3.70 -8.64 -0.14
C THR A 21 -3.99 -8.61 1.36
N LYS A 22 -3.26 -9.37 2.18
CA LYS A 22 -3.44 -9.37 3.65
C LYS A 22 -3.21 -7.97 4.26
N HIS A 23 -2.15 -7.27 3.83
CA HIS A 23 -1.83 -5.94 4.35
C HIS A 23 -2.82 -4.89 3.84
N ARG A 24 -3.26 -5.00 2.58
CA ARG A 24 -4.31 -4.13 2.03
C ARG A 24 -5.64 -4.29 2.78
N LEU A 25 -6.01 -5.52 3.15
CA LEU A 25 -7.21 -5.77 3.95
C LEU A 25 -7.09 -5.15 5.34
N ALA A 26 -5.96 -5.34 6.03
CA ALA A 26 -5.72 -4.72 7.34
C ALA A 26 -5.78 -3.18 7.29
N TYR A 27 -5.23 -2.57 6.24
CA TYR A 27 -5.34 -1.13 6.00
C TYR A 27 -6.80 -0.68 5.83
N VAL A 28 -7.57 -1.38 4.98
CA VAL A 28 -8.98 -1.04 4.73
C VAL A 28 -9.81 -1.19 6.01
N GLU A 29 -9.60 -2.26 6.78
CA GLU A 29 -10.27 -2.48 8.06
C GLU A 29 -9.96 -1.37 9.06
N ALA A 30 -8.68 -1.01 9.21
CA ALA A 30 -8.25 0.05 10.13
C ALA A 30 -8.82 1.43 9.76
N VAL A 31 -8.82 1.78 8.46
CA VAL A 31 -9.39 3.06 8.00
C VAL A 31 -10.91 3.08 8.10
N ASN A 32 -11.60 1.96 7.84
CA ASN A 32 -13.05 1.87 7.98
C ASN A 32 -13.52 1.97 9.44
N ALA A 33 -12.65 1.66 10.40
CA ALA A 33 -12.93 1.84 11.83
C ALA A 33 -12.81 3.30 12.30
N LEU A 34 -12.24 4.20 11.49
CA LEU A 34 -12.13 5.62 11.81
C LEU A 34 -13.46 6.35 11.61
N HIS A 35 -13.71 7.36 12.43
CA HIS A 35 -14.86 8.26 12.24
C HIS A 35 -14.56 9.26 11.11
N PRO A 36 -15.28 9.25 9.97
CA PRO A 36 -14.93 10.04 8.79
C PRO A 36 -14.97 11.56 8.98
N ALA A 37 -15.77 12.05 9.94
CA ALA A 37 -15.85 13.48 10.26
C ALA A 37 -14.93 13.89 11.42
N SER A 38 -14.04 12.99 11.87
CA SER A 38 -13.05 13.36 12.88
C SER A 38 -12.00 14.31 12.30
N LEU A 39 -11.59 15.31 13.07
CA LEU A 39 -10.56 16.29 12.65
C LEU A 39 -9.20 15.64 12.41
N ASP A 40 -8.94 14.50 13.06
CA ASP A 40 -7.69 13.73 12.96
C ASP A 40 -7.76 12.60 11.93
N PHE A 41 -8.87 12.46 11.18
CA PHE A 41 -9.04 11.38 10.20
C PHE A 41 -7.88 11.30 9.20
N SER A 42 -7.45 12.44 8.66
CA SER A 42 -6.36 12.49 7.68
C SER A 42 -5.01 12.07 8.26
N VAL A 43 -4.77 12.35 9.54
CA VAL A 43 -3.56 11.95 10.26
C VAL A 43 -3.54 10.44 10.45
N TRP A 44 -4.65 9.86 10.91
CA TRP A 44 -4.77 8.41 11.12
C TRP A 44 -4.77 7.62 9.82
N GLU A 45 -5.44 8.11 8.78
CA GLU A 45 -5.42 7.46 7.47
C GLU A 45 -4.00 7.44 6.91
N TYR A 46 -3.26 8.54 7.03
CA TYR A 46 -1.86 8.59 6.59
C TYR A 46 -0.97 7.67 7.42
N TYR A 47 -1.19 7.60 8.74
CA TYR A 47 -0.50 6.65 9.62
C TYR A 47 -0.71 5.21 9.15
N PHE A 48 -1.96 4.80 8.92
CA PHE A 48 -2.25 3.44 8.44
C PHE A 48 -1.71 3.19 7.03
N ARG A 49 -1.65 4.21 6.17
CA ARG A 49 -1.05 4.09 4.83
C ARG A 49 0.46 3.88 4.91
N ALA A 50 1.16 4.57 5.81
CA ALA A 50 2.58 4.32 6.07
C ALA A 50 2.80 2.93 6.68
N ARG A 51 1.91 2.53 7.60
CA ARG A 51 1.95 1.20 8.23
C ARG A 51 1.77 0.07 7.21
N LEU A 52 0.86 0.21 6.25
CA LEU A 52 0.68 -0.71 5.13
C LEU A 52 1.99 -0.98 4.38
N ILE A 53 2.78 0.06 4.11
CA ILE A 53 4.07 -0.08 3.43
C ILE A 53 5.07 -0.80 4.35
N GLN A 54 5.15 -0.40 5.62
CA GLN A 54 6.04 -1.04 6.61
C GLN A 54 5.73 -2.53 6.78
N ASP A 55 4.46 -2.90 6.89
CA ASP A 55 4.03 -4.29 7.04
C ASP A 55 4.39 -5.12 5.80
N TYR A 56 4.25 -4.55 4.60
CA TYR A 56 4.65 -5.21 3.36
C TYR A 56 6.16 -5.44 3.28
N ILE A 57 6.98 -4.44 3.59
CA ILE A 57 8.45 -4.56 3.55
C ILE A 57 8.98 -5.50 4.64
N SER A 58 8.51 -5.34 5.89
CA SER A 58 8.94 -6.19 7.01
C SER A 58 8.49 -7.64 6.89
N GLY A 59 7.44 -7.91 6.10
CA GLY A 59 6.97 -9.27 5.81
C GLY A 59 7.75 -9.99 4.71
N MET A 60 8.76 -9.36 4.11
CA MET A 60 9.59 -9.97 3.07
C MET A 60 10.69 -10.85 3.67
N THR A 61 11.05 -11.92 2.97
CA THR A 61 12.32 -12.61 3.22
C THR A 61 13.46 -11.83 2.57
N ASP A 62 14.69 -12.01 3.05
CA ASP A 62 15.88 -11.34 2.50
C ASP A 62 16.00 -11.51 0.97
N LEU A 63 15.82 -12.74 0.48
CA LEU A 63 15.88 -13.04 -0.96
C LEU A 63 14.77 -12.32 -1.73
N TYR A 64 13.54 -12.34 -1.22
CA TYR A 64 12.43 -11.68 -1.91
C TYR A 64 12.60 -10.16 -1.94
N ALA A 65 13.06 -9.54 -0.85
CA ALA A 65 13.35 -8.11 -0.80
C ALA A 65 14.43 -7.71 -1.80
N TRP A 66 15.51 -8.49 -1.88
CA TRP A 66 16.59 -8.28 -2.86
C TRP A 66 16.11 -8.39 -4.31
N ASP A 67 15.38 -9.46 -4.63
CA ASP A 67 14.86 -9.68 -5.99
C ASP A 67 13.85 -8.60 -6.40
N GLU A 68 12.97 -8.19 -5.48
CA GLU A 68 11.97 -7.17 -5.75
C GLU A 68 12.60 -5.80 -5.98
N TYR A 69 13.66 -5.46 -5.23
CA TYR A 69 14.47 -4.27 -5.48
C TYR A 69 15.05 -4.27 -6.91
N ARG A 70 15.71 -5.37 -7.31
CA ARG A 70 16.32 -5.47 -8.65
C ARG A 70 15.28 -5.34 -9.77
N ARG A 71 14.12 -6.00 -9.61
CA ARG A 71 12.97 -5.90 -10.53
C ARG A 71 12.46 -4.47 -10.66
N LEU A 72 12.27 -3.77 -9.53
CA LEU A 72 11.75 -2.40 -9.53
C LEU A 72 12.76 -1.39 -10.11
N MET A 73 14.06 -1.67 -9.96
CA MET A 73 15.13 -0.83 -10.50
C MET A 73 15.51 -1.16 -11.96
N ALA A 74 14.89 -2.18 -12.57
CA ALA A 74 15.20 -2.65 -13.93
C ALA A 74 16.70 -2.98 -14.14
N VAL A 75 17.31 -3.60 -13.12
CA VAL A 75 18.72 -4.07 -13.10
C VAL A 75 18.81 -5.60 -12.99
N GLU A 76 17.74 -6.26 -13.42
CA GLU A 76 17.67 -7.71 -13.65
C GLU A 76 17.99 -8.02 -15.12
#